data_AF-A0A1Y3Q9M1-F1
#
_entry.id   AF-A0A1Y3Q9M1-F1
#
_cell.length_a   1.000
_cell.length_b   1.000
_cell.length_c   1.000
_cell.angle_alpha   90.00
_cell.angle_beta   90.00
_cell.angle_gamma   90.00
#
_symmetry.space_group_name_H-M   'P 1'
#
loop_
_entity.id
_entity.type
_entity.pdbx_description
1 polymer ?
#
loop_
_entity_poly.entity_id
_entity_poly.type
_entity_poly.pdbx_seq_one_letter_code
_entity_poly.pdbx_strand_id
1 'polypeptide(L)'
;MPIRQLTIGGVIDMSHKKKFVGTRFTPSRVKQAFERTMRDKYLVSRMPIEEWERILKDFNYCCAYCGTKESRNSRLIPDHLIPQSRNGDLVSGNCVPACGRCNDSKSKFDENPTKTWEDFVRHKFPEDAEKRILEIKQKIGMTEYKALPPEARLTQRQLAIAVELKEEFQKLYRKLEEYYNS
;
A
#
# COMPACT_ATOMS: atom_id res chain seq x y z
N MET A 1 -30.50 -40.86 29.94
CA MET A 1 -29.41 -40.75 30.95
C MET A 1 -28.46 -41.92 30.77
N PRO A 2 -27.18 -41.86 31.17
CA PRO A 2 -26.39 -40.72 31.64
C PRO A 2 -25.79 -39.97 30.41
N ILE A 3 -24.65 -39.26 30.37
CA ILE A 3 -23.67 -38.75 31.36
C ILE A 3 -23.50 -37.23 31.11
N ARG A 4 -23.06 -36.45 32.11
CA ARG A 4 -22.43 -35.12 31.91
C ARG A 4 -20.95 -35.21 32.24
N GLN A 5 -20.07 -34.74 31.35
CA GLN A 5 -18.69 -34.43 31.70
C GLN A 5 -18.47 -32.93 31.54
N LEU A 6 -18.08 -32.27 32.62
CA LEU A 6 -17.76 -30.85 32.66
C LEU A 6 -16.33 -30.64 32.18
N THR A 7 -16.15 -29.93 31.06
CA THR A 7 -14.88 -29.31 30.70
C THR A 7 -15.08 -27.82 30.46
N ILE A 8 -14.08 -27.04 30.84
CA ILE A 8 -14.19 -25.60 31.03
C ILE A 8 -14.14 -24.87 29.68
N GLY A 9 -15.19 -24.10 29.37
CA GLY A 9 -15.11 -22.93 28.49
C GLY A 9 -15.29 -23.16 26.98
N GLY A 10 -16.52 -22.94 26.51
CA GLY A 10 -16.78 -22.40 25.17
C GLY A 10 -17.08 -23.40 24.06
N VAL A 11 -18.21 -23.18 23.38
CA VAL A 11 -18.54 -23.85 22.12
C VAL A 11 -17.55 -23.37 21.05
N ILE A 12 -16.78 -24.29 20.49
CA ILE A 12 -15.89 -23.99 19.37
C ILE A 12 -16.73 -23.97 18.09
N ASP A 13 -16.97 -22.78 17.55
CA ASP A 13 -17.51 -22.65 16.20
C ASP A 13 -16.53 -23.31 15.19
N MET A 14 -17.09 -24.22 14.39
CA MET A 14 -16.40 -24.99 13.36
C MET A 14 -16.51 -24.32 11.98
N SER A 15 -17.19 -23.18 11.87
CA SER A 15 -17.29 -22.42 10.64
C SER A 15 -15.92 -21.82 10.25
N HIS A 16 -15.28 -22.46 9.26
CA HIS A 16 -14.20 -21.90 8.43
C HIS A 16 -12.81 -21.76 9.10
N LYS A 17 -12.33 -22.81 9.78
CA LYS A 17 -10.90 -22.92 10.13
C LYS A 17 -10.04 -23.27 8.90
N LYS A 18 -9.09 -22.39 8.56
CA LYS A 18 -8.03 -22.66 7.56
C LYS A 18 -7.24 -23.90 7.96
N LYS A 19 -7.26 -24.95 7.12
CA LYS A 19 -6.66 -26.27 7.43
C LYS A 19 -5.11 -26.31 7.40
N PHE A 20 -4.44 -25.21 7.03
CA PHE A 20 -2.99 -25.14 6.92
C PHE A 20 -2.47 -23.81 7.47
N VAL A 21 -1.30 -23.87 8.13
CA VAL A 21 -0.50 -22.70 8.51
C VAL A 21 0.52 -22.37 7.40
N GLY A 22 0.76 -21.08 7.19
CA GLY A 22 1.61 -20.56 6.11
C GLY A 22 0.83 -19.98 4.93
N THR A 23 1.56 -19.42 3.95
CA THR A 23 0.99 -18.87 2.71
C THR A 23 1.87 -19.31 1.55
N ARG A 24 1.29 -20.01 0.56
CA ARG A 24 2.02 -20.36 -0.67
C ARG A 24 2.51 -19.08 -1.37
N PHE A 25 3.72 -19.13 -1.91
CA PHE A 25 4.17 -18.08 -2.83
C PHE A 25 3.45 -18.25 -4.16
N THR A 26 2.71 -17.22 -4.57
CA THR A 26 2.01 -17.14 -5.85
C THR A 26 2.88 -16.43 -6.89
N PRO A 27 2.73 -16.71 -8.20
CA PRO A 27 3.40 -15.96 -9.26
C PRO A 27 3.23 -14.45 -9.11
N SER A 28 2.05 -13.98 -8.70
CA SER A 28 1.76 -12.55 -8.45
C SER A 28 2.75 -11.85 -7.50
N ARG A 29 3.36 -12.57 -6.54
CA ARG A 29 4.44 -12.02 -5.68
C ARG A 29 5.74 -11.79 -6.46
N VAL A 30 6.07 -12.65 -7.42
CA VAL A 30 7.23 -12.48 -8.31
C VAL A 30 7.02 -11.27 -9.21
N LYS A 31 5.83 -11.11 -9.79
CA LYS A 31 5.45 -9.92 -10.57
C LYS A 31 5.55 -8.64 -9.74
N GLN A 32 4.97 -8.62 -8.53
CA GLN A 32 5.04 -7.46 -7.64
C GLN A 32 6.49 -7.10 -7.27
N ALA A 33 7.33 -8.10 -6.99
CA ALA A 33 8.75 -7.89 -6.68
C ALA A 33 9.52 -7.33 -7.87
N PHE A 34 9.35 -7.90 -9.08
CA PHE A 34 9.96 -7.39 -10.30
C PHE A 34 9.57 -5.94 -10.56
N GLU A 35 8.26 -5.64 -10.59
CA GLU A 35 7.80 -4.28 -10.87
C GLU A 35 8.27 -3.27 -9.82
N ARG A 36 8.35 -3.66 -8.53
CA ARG A 36 8.88 -2.80 -7.48
C ARG A 36 10.36 -2.51 -7.71
N THR A 37 11.17 -3.53 -8.00
CA THR A 37 12.61 -3.36 -8.32
C THR A 37 12.81 -2.45 -9.54
N MET A 38 11.97 -2.58 -10.57
CA MET A 38 12.00 -1.69 -11.74
C MET A 38 11.66 -0.23 -11.39
N ARG A 39 10.73 -0.01 -10.44
CA ARG A 39 10.35 1.32 -9.93
C ARG A 39 11.42 1.94 -9.02
N ASP A 40 12.04 1.14 -8.14
CA ASP A 40 13.12 1.57 -7.24
C ASP A 40 14.36 2.11 -7.98
N LYS A 41 14.47 1.89 -9.31
CA LYS A 41 15.50 2.48 -10.16
C LYS A 41 15.32 3.99 -10.38
N TYR A 42 14.10 4.53 -10.29
CA TYR A 42 13.78 5.93 -10.63
C TYR A 42 12.85 6.64 -9.62
N LEU A 43 12.16 5.92 -8.74
CA LEU A 43 11.40 6.51 -7.64
C LEU A 43 12.27 6.68 -6.40
N VAL A 44 12.02 7.75 -5.64
CA VAL A 44 12.52 7.86 -4.28
C VAL A 44 11.73 6.87 -3.43
N SER A 45 12.36 5.80 -2.97
CA SER A 45 11.73 4.73 -2.16
C SER A 45 12.31 4.61 -0.75
N ARG A 46 13.07 5.62 -0.31
CA ARG A 46 13.63 5.76 1.04
C ARG A 46 13.46 7.20 1.51
N MET A 47 13.05 7.35 2.75
CA MET A 47 12.85 8.62 3.45
C MET A 47 13.73 8.64 4.70
N PRO A 48 14.42 9.74 5.04
CA PRO A 48 15.12 9.88 6.31
C PRO A 48 14.18 9.71 7.51
N ILE A 49 14.70 9.18 8.62
CA ILE A 49 13.89 8.92 9.83
C ILE A 49 13.38 10.24 10.41
N GLU A 50 14.16 11.30 10.28
CA GLU A 50 13.88 12.65 10.74
C GLU A 50 12.73 13.30 9.96
N GLU A 51 12.65 13.02 8.65
CA GLU A 51 11.54 13.48 7.79
C GLU A 51 10.24 12.73 8.13
N TRP A 52 10.33 11.42 8.35
CA TRP A 52 9.19 10.62 8.78
C TRP A 52 8.68 11.05 10.17
N GLU A 53 9.58 11.33 11.11
CA GLU A 53 9.24 11.82 12.44
C GLU A 53 8.59 13.21 12.42
N ARG A 54 8.97 14.07 11.45
CA ARG A 54 8.27 15.34 11.18
C ARG A 54 6.84 15.08 10.72
N ILE A 55 6.65 14.22 9.71
CA ILE A 55 5.31 13.83 9.21
C ILE A 55 4.44 13.27 10.34
N LEU A 56 4.98 12.43 11.23
CA LEU A 56 4.25 11.93 12.38
C LEU A 56 3.79 13.05 13.31
N LYS A 57 4.64 14.04 13.60
CA LYS A 57 4.32 15.21 14.43
C LYS A 57 3.24 16.09 13.80
N ASP A 58 3.35 16.40 12.51
CA ASP A 58 2.38 17.23 11.78
C ASP A 58 0.95 16.62 11.78
N PHE A 59 0.87 15.29 11.89
CA PHE A 59 -0.37 14.54 12.04
C PHE A 59 -0.69 14.10 13.49
N ASN A 60 -0.01 14.67 14.50
CA ASN A 60 -0.21 14.39 15.94
C ASN A 60 -0.08 12.90 16.33
N TYR A 61 0.77 12.14 15.62
CA TYR A 61 0.90 10.68 15.71
C TYR A 61 -0.45 9.97 15.51
N CYS A 62 -1.29 10.47 14.61
CA CYS A 62 -2.56 9.87 14.21
C CYS A 62 -2.58 9.47 12.74
N CYS A 63 -3.35 8.43 12.42
CA CYS A 63 -3.65 8.06 11.03
C CYS A 63 -4.37 9.21 10.32
N ALA A 64 -3.79 9.72 9.23
CA ALA A 64 -4.34 10.79 8.41
C ALA A 64 -5.77 10.51 7.92
N TYR A 65 -6.10 9.24 7.66
CA TYR A 65 -7.40 8.86 7.16
C TYR A 65 -8.46 8.68 8.24
N CYS A 66 -8.18 7.90 9.30
CA CYS A 66 -9.20 7.53 10.31
C CYS A 66 -8.99 8.16 11.69
N GLY A 67 -7.99 9.02 11.88
CA GLY A 67 -7.69 9.68 13.15
C GLY A 67 -7.18 8.76 14.27
N THR A 68 -7.05 7.44 14.04
CA THR A 68 -6.56 6.51 15.06
C THR A 68 -5.11 6.84 15.43
N LYS A 69 -4.88 7.15 16.72
CA LYS A 69 -3.56 7.40 17.28
C LYS A 69 -2.65 6.17 17.24
N GLU A 70 -1.35 6.38 17.07
CA GLU A 70 -0.37 5.31 17.14
C GLU A 70 -0.45 4.57 18.48
N SER A 71 -0.37 3.25 18.43
CA SER A 71 -0.30 2.38 19.59
C SER A 71 0.43 1.08 19.27
N ARG A 72 0.72 0.27 20.28
CA ARG A 72 1.30 -1.08 20.10
C ARG A 72 0.52 -1.95 19.10
N ASN A 73 -0.80 -1.76 19.03
CA ASN A 73 -1.71 -2.54 18.17
C ASN A 73 -2.07 -1.83 16.85
N SER A 74 -1.62 -0.59 16.66
CA SER A 74 -1.90 0.20 15.46
C SER A 74 -0.72 1.13 15.20
N ARG A 75 0.35 0.55 14.64
CA ARG A 75 1.50 1.31 14.12
C ARG A 75 1.08 2.15 12.92
N LEU A 76 1.71 3.30 12.79
CA LEU A 76 1.60 4.15 11.61
C LEU A 76 2.74 3.81 10.66
N ILE A 77 2.42 3.73 9.38
CA ILE A 77 3.34 3.50 8.27
C ILE A 77 3.19 4.61 7.23
N PRO A 78 4.25 4.95 6.47
CA PRO A 78 4.12 5.86 5.34
C PRO A 78 3.22 5.23 4.28
N ASP A 79 2.09 5.88 4.00
CA ASP A 79 1.23 5.56 2.86
C ASP A 79 1.37 6.66 1.81
N HIS A 80 1.34 6.28 0.54
CA HIS A 80 1.52 7.17 -0.59
C HIS A 80 0.16 7.66 -1.08
N LEU A 81 -0.01 8.96 -1.19
CA LEU A 81 -1.21 9.59 -1.76
C LEU A 81 -1.34 9.25 -3.25
N ILE A 82 -0.30 9.56 -4.04
CA ILE A 82 -0.07 8.97 -5.36
C ILE A 82 0.77 7.70 -5.15
N PRO A 83 0.26 6.48 -5.42
CA PRO A 83 1.01 5.25 -5.17
C PRO A 83 2.20 5.08 -6.13
N GLN A 84 3.17 4.25 -5.72
CA GLN A 84 4.35 3.92 -6.55
C GLN A 84 3.97 3.34 -7.92
N SER A 85 2.86 2.58 -8.02
CA SER A 85 2.31 2.07 -9.28
C SER A 85 1.94 3.19 -10.28
N ARG A 86 1.75 4.41 -9.79
CA ARG A 86 1.48 5.64 -10.54
C ARG A 86 2.62 6.67 -10.40
N ASN A 87 3.85 6.17 -10.22
CA ASN A 87 5.10 6.94 -10.13
C ASN A 87 5.21 7.93 -8.96
N GLY A 88 4.42 7.75 -7.90
CA GLY A 88 4.55 8.56 -6.69
C GLY A 88 5.72 8.13 -5.80
N ASP A 89 6.41 9.12 -5.25
CA ASP A 89 7.61 8.98 -4.43
C ASP A 89 7.29 8.85 -2.93
N LEU A 90 8.25 8.30 -2.18
CA LEU A 90 8.25 8.26 -0.72
C LEU A 90 8.86 9.56 -0.14
N VAL A 91 8.10 10.66 -0.19
CA VAL A 91 8.52 12.02 0.25
C VAL A 91 7.40 12.73 0.99
N SER A 92 7.69 13.72 1.86
CA SER A 92 6.67 14.37 2.69
C SER A 92 5.53 15.04 1.91
N GLY A 93 5.77 15.48 0.68
CA GLY A 93 4.72 16.05 -0.20
C GLY A 93 3.75 15.02 -0.81
N ASN A 94 4.07 13.72 -0.71
CA ASN A 94 3.25 12.62 -1.26
C ASN A 94 2.86 11.58 -0.19
N CYS A 95 3.42 11.65 1.01
CA CYS A 95 3.22 10.62 2.04
C CYS A 95 2.52 11.14 3.28
N VAL A 96 1.62 10.30 3.79
CA VAL A 96 0.88 10.55 5.04
C VAL A 96 1.01 9.36 5.97
N PRO A 97 0.86 9.55 7.29
CA PRO A 97 0.87 8.43 8.21
C PRO A 97 -0.46 7.70 8.17
N ALA A 98 -0.45 6.40 7.87
CA ALA A 98 -1.63 5.55 7.84
C ALA A 98 -1.51 4.39 8.82
N CYS A 99 -2.62 4.00 9.45
CA CYS A 99 -2.68 2.69 10.11
C CYS A 99 -2.84 1.59 9.04
N GLY A 100 -2.35 0.37 9.33
CA GLY A 100 -2.41 -0.75 8.38
C GLY A 100 -3.81 -1.01 7.80
N ARG A 101 -4.88 -0.88 8.61
CA ARG A 101 -6.27 -1.02 8.15
C ARG A 101 -6.69 0.00 7.07
N CYS A 102 -6.15 1.21 7.10
CA CYS A 102 -6.43 2.21 6.08
C CYS A 102 -5.52 2.02 4.86
N ASN A 103 -4.23 1.81 5.08
CA ASN A 103 -3.25 1.49 4.02
C ASN A 103 -3.73 0.30 3.15
N ASP A 104 -4.09 -0.82 3.77
CA ASP A 104 -4.54 -2.03 3.05
C ASP A 104 -5.87 -1.81 2.33
N SER A 105 -6.73 -0.94 2.87
CA SER A 105 -8.00 -0.56 2.25
C SER A 105 -7.80 0.40 1.07
N LYS A 106 -6.79 1.29 1.14
CA LYS A 106 -6.43 2.21 0.06
C LYS A 106 -5.71 1.48 -1.07
N SER A 107 -4.77 0.60 -0.73
CA SER A 107 -4.02 -0.22 -1.70
C SER A 107 -4.96 -1.00 -2.65
N LYS A 108 -6.06 -1.56 -2.14
CA LYS A 108 -7.11 -2.20 -2.95
C LYS A 108 -7.93 -1.22 -3.80
N PHE A 109 -8.11 0.00 -3.31
CA PHE A 109 -8.84 1.06 -4.02
C PHE A 109 -8.00 1.67 -5.15
N ASP A 110 -6.69 1.78 -4.94
CA ASP A 110 -5.67 2.17 -5.92
C ASP A 110 -5.49 1.17 -7.07
N GLU A 111 -6.04 -0.06 -6.97
CA GLU A 111 -6.09 -1.02 -8.08
C GLU A 111 -6.88 -0.47 -9.28
N ASN A 112 -7.83 0.46 -9.03
CA ASN A 112 -8.46 1.23 -10.10
C ASN A 112 -7.58 2.46 -10.44
N PRO A 113 -6.93 2.51 -11.61
CA PRO A 113 -5.96 3.57 -11.94
C PRO A 113 -6.60 4.96 -12.03
N THR A 114 -7.91 5.04 -12.25
CA THR A 114 -8.67 6.31 -12.35
C THR A 114 -8.96 6.96 -10.99
N LYS A 115 -8.82 6.21 -9.89
CA LYS A 115 -9.25 6.67 -8.56
C LYS A 115 -8.16 7.40 -7.80
N THR A 116 -8.49 8.53 -7.19
CA THR A 116 -7.56 9.33 -6.39
C THR A 116 -7.58 8.92 -4.91
N TRP A 117 -6.64 9.43 -4.12
CA TRP A 117 -6.70 9.27 -2.66
C TRP A 117 -7.85 10.08 -2.07
N GLU A 118 -8.24 11.20 -2.69
CA GLU A 118 -9.45 11.93 -2.32
C GLU A 118 -10.71 11.08 -2.54
N ASP A 119 -10.80 10.35 -3.65
CA ASP A 119 -11.90 9.41 -3.90
C ASP A 119 -11.94 8.28 -2.87
N PHE A 120 -10.77 7.82 -2.39
CA PHE A 120 -10.69 6.84 -1.31
C PHE A 120 -11.25 7.41 -0.01
N VAL A 121 -10.88 8.65 0.33
CA VAL A 121 -11.39 9.34 1.53
C VAL A 121 -12.90 9.56 1.44
N ARG A 122 -13.42 10.01 0.29
CA ARG A 122 -14.87 10.15 0.02
C ARG A 122 -15.62 8.83 0.14
N HIS A 123 -15.04 7.74 -0.39
CA HIS A 123 -15.65 6.42 -0.34
C HIS A 123 -15.68 5.84 1.08
N LYS A 124 -14.59 6.02 1.86
CA LYS A 124 -14.41 5.37 3.16
C LYS A 124 -14.91 6.18 4.36
N PHE A 125 -14.95 7.51 4.24
CA PHE A 125 -15.34 8.45 5.31
C PHE A 125 -16.28 9.54 4.77
N PRO A 126 -17.44 9.18 4.19
CA PRO A 126 -18.27 10.12 3.44
C PRO A 126 -18.78 11.33 4.24
N GLU A 127 -18.99 11.17 5.55
CA GLU A 127 -19.55 12.22 6.43
C GLU A 127 -18.59 13.40 6.66
N ASP A 128 -17.27 13.16 6.67
CA ASP A 128 -16.25 14.18 6.93
C ASP A 128 -15.10 14.19 5.90
N ALA A 129 -15.36 13.64 4.72
CA ALA A 129 -14.38 13.46 3.64
C ALA A 129 -13.64 14.75 3.26
N GLU A 130 -14.37 15.82 2.93
CA GLU A 130 -13.74 17.08 2.48
C GLU A 130 -12.92 17.75 3.58
N LYS A 131 -13.33 17.60 4.85
CA LYS A 131 -12.53 18.06 6.00
C LYS A 131 -11.21 17.29 6.09
N ARG A 132 -11.25 15.95 6.00
CA ARG A 132 -10.04 15.10 6.00
C ARG A 132 -9.12 15.41 4.82
N ILE A 133 -9.68 15.60 3.63
CA ILE A 133 -8.94 15.98 2.42
C ILE A 133 -8.25 17.34 2.60
N LEU A 134 -8.95 18.33 3.14
CA LEU A 134 -8.39 19.65 3.42
C LEU A 134 -7.26 19.59 4.45
N GLU A 135 -7.46 18.90 5.57
CA GLU A 135 -6.43 18.71 6.60
C GLU A 135 -5.18 18.01 6.04
N ILE A 136 -5.35 16.97 5.21
CA ILE A 136 -4.24 16.27 4.55
C ILE A 136 -3.48 17.25 3.64
N LYS A 137 -4.19 17.97 2.76
CA LYS A 137 -3.58 18.92 1.80
C LYS A 137 -2.82 20.05 2.47
N GLN A 138 -3.33 20.55 3.59
CA GLN A 138 -2.66 21.54 4.42
C GLN A 138 -1.36 21.01 5.05
N LYS A 139 -1.41 19.83 5.70
CA LYS A 139 -0.26 19.27 6.43
C LYS A 139 0.90 18.86 5.53
N ILE A 140 0.63 18.31 4.35
CA ILE A 140 1.68 17.89 3.39
C ILE A 140 2.18 19.01 2.48
N GLY A 141 1.56 20.20 2.51
CA GLY A 141 1.88 21.29 1.57
C GLY A 141 1.66 20.91 0.11
N MET A 142 0.52 20.26 -0.22
CA MET A 142 0.32 19.56 -1.50
C MET A 142 0.29 20.44 -2.77
N THR A 143 0.54 21.74 -2.66
CA THR A 143 0.51 22.69 -3.78
C THR A 143 1.63 22.45 -4.80
N GLU A 144 2.69 21.70 -4.45
CA GLU A 144 3.87 21.54 -5.31
C GLU A 144 4.17 20.10 -5.77
N TYR A 145 3.83 19.06 -5.00
CA TYR A 145 4.21 17.69 -5.38
C TYR A 145 3.44 17.17 -6.59
N LYS A 146 4.18 16.68 -7.59
CA LYS A 146 3.65 15.98 -8.77
C LYS A 146 4.51 14.76 -9.07
N ALA A 147 3.87 13.61 -9.26
CA ALA A 147 4.55 12.41 -9.72
C ALA A 147 5.13 12.62 -11.13
N LEU A 148 6.46 12.61 -11.24
CA LEU A 148 7.15 12.69 -12.53
C LEU A 148 7.20 11.32 -13.22
N PRO A 149 6.93 11.24 -14.54
CA PRO A 149 6.96 9.99 -15.28
C PRO A 149 8.41 9.50 -15.49
N PRO A 150 8.64 8.21 -15.83
CA PRO A 150 9.97 7.64 -15.96
C PRO A 150 10.87 8.39 -16.95
N GLU A 151 10.30 8.95 -18.02
CA GLU A 151 10.99 9.70 -19.07
C GLU A 151 11.61 11.01 -18.57
N ALA A 152 11.10 11.57 -17.46
CA ALA A 152 11.67 12.73 -16.80
C ALA A 152 12.82 12.38 -15.83
N ARG A 153 13.12 11.08 -15.64
CA ARG A 153 14.08 10.59 -14.63
C ARG A 153 15.14 9.65 -15.18
N LEU A 154 14.91 9.06 -16.34
CA LEU A 154 15.77 8.06 -16.96
C LEU A 154 16.28 8.55 -18.32
N THR A 155 17.52 8.23 -18.62
CA THR A 155 18.10 8.43 -19.96
C THR A 155 17.40 7.54 -21.00
N GLN A 156 17.44 7.93 -22.28
CA GLN A 156 16.87 7.14 -23.39
C GLN A 156 17.36 5.69 -23.40
N ARG A 157 18.65 5.46 -23.09
CA ARG A 157 19.23 4.11 -22.96
C ARG A 157 18.61 3.31 -21.81
N GLN A 158 18.39 3.93 -20.66
CA GLN A 158 17.76 3.28 -19.52
C GLN A 158 16.27 3.00 -19.75
N LEU A 159 15.56 3.87 -20.47
CA LEU A 159 14.18 3.64 -20.91
C LEU A 159 14.09 2.44 -21.85
N ALA A 160 14.99 2.34 -22.85
CA ALA A 160 15.05 1.20 -23.76
C ALA A 160 15.25 -0.13 -23.01
N ILE A 161 16.25 -0.19 -22.11
CA ILE A 161 16.49 -1.35 -21.24
C ILE A 161 15.26 -1.66 -20.37
N ALA A 162 14.57 -0.63 -19.86
CA ALA A 162 13.39 -0.83 -19.02
C ALA A 162 12.15 -1.34 -19.79
N VAL A 163 12.06 -1.08 -21.10
CA VAL A 163 11.05 -1.68 -21.99
C VAL A 163 11.40 -3.14 -22.27
N GLU A 164 12.64 -3.41 -22.72
CA GLU A 164 13.16 -4.75 -23.02
C GLU A 164 12.97 -5.71 -21.83
N LEU A 165 13.44 -5.33 -20.64
CA LEU A 165 13.29 -6.13 -19.43
C LEU A 165 11.82 -6.41 -19.07
N LYS A 166 10.89 -5.49 -19.33
CA LYS A 166 9.46 -5.71 -19.09
C LYS A 166 8.89 -6.75 -20.06
N GLU A 167 9.28 -6.69 -21.34
CA GLU A 167 8.83 -7.66 -22.34
C GLU A 167 9.37 -9.07 -22.08
N GLU A 168 10.65 -9.19 -21.74
CA GLU A 168 11.26 -10.46 -21.35
C GLU A 168 10.61 -11.03 -20.08
N PHE A 169 10.43 -10.20 -19.05
CA PHE A 169 9.76 -10.62 -17.83
C PHE A 169 8.33 -11.07 -18.09
N GLN A 170 7.57 -10.39 -18.96
CA GLN A 170 6.21 -10.84 -19.34
C GLN A 170 6.22 -12.21 -20.03
N LYS A 171 7.20 -12.49 -20.89
CA LYS A 171 7.35 -13.81 -21.56
C LYS A 171 7.66 -14.91 -20.54
N LEU A 172 8.54 -14.65 -19.57
CA LEU A 172 8.87 -15.57 -18.49
C LEU A 172 7.69 -15.77 -17.53
N TYR A 173 7.00 -14.68 -17.18
CA TYR A 173 5.88 -14.68 -16.23
C TYR A 173 4.70 -15.53 -16.70
N ARG A 174 4.35 -15.47 -18.00
CA ARG A 174 3.31 -16.36 -18.57
C ARG A 174 3.65 -17.83 -18.39
N LYS A 175 4.88 -18.25 -18.71
CA LYS A 175 5.35 -19.63 -18.50
C LYS A 175 5.31 -20.05 -17.03
N LEU A 176 5.62 -19.13 -16.12
CA LEU A 176 5.53 -19.38 -14.68
C LEU A 176 4.08 -19.54 -14.21
N GLU A 177 3.14 -18.74 -14.73
CA GLU A 177 1.71 -18.91 -14.45
C GLU A 177 1.14 -20.20 -15.03
N GLU A 178 1.52 -20.57 -16.26
CA GLU A 178 1.15 -21.85 -16.87
C GLU A 178 1.63 -23.03 -16.01
N TYR A 179 2.91 -23.06 -15.64
CA TYR A 179 3.49 -24.11 -14.77
C TYR A 179 2.93 -24.13 -13.34
N TYR A 180 2.54 -22.98 -12.79
CA TYR A 180 1.98 -22.92 -11.42
C TYR A 180 0.52 -23.42 -11.37
N ASN A 181 -0.20 -23.38 -12.49
CA ASN A 181 -1.62 -23.75 -12.57
C ASN A 181 -1.87 -25.12 -13.24
N SER A 182 -0.82 -25.80 -13.73
CA SER A 182 -0.86 -27.19 -14.23
C SER A 182 -0.78 -28.21 -13.10
#